data_AF-A0A1G7QCE2-F1
#
_entry.id   AF-A0A1G7QCE2-F1
#
_cell.length_a   1.000
_cell.length_b   1.000
_cell.length_c   1.000
_cell.angle_alpha   90.00
_cell.angle_beta   90.00
_cell.angle_gamma   90.00
#
_symmetry.space_group_name_H-M   'P 1'
#
loop_
_entity.id
_entity.type
_entity.pdbx_description
1 polymer ?
#
loop_
_entity_poly.entity_id
_entity_poly.type
_entity_poly.pdbx_seq_one_letter_code
_entity_poly.pdbx_strand_id
1 'polypeptide(L)'
;MILYIIGVVTIERNSNISAYYLLGGMYAFILVGLEEELMSRGYFINALNQMERPWVSVLISSIIFSLMHILNPNIVFLGLLNIFLIGVLFSYMYLKTGNLWMPIGYHISWNYFQGYIFGFNVSGNAMRGIYNAFPKNNFLSGGEFGLEGGIITTLVILITFLILYYYFERYRKVQEVELG
;
A
#
# COMPACT_ATOMS: atom_id res chain seq x y z
N MET A 1 3.20 7.16 -14.28
CA MET A 1 3.87 8.10 -15.22
C MET A 1 5.31 7.68 -15.54
N ILE A 2 6.18 7.41 -14.56
CA ILE A 2 7.57 6.95 -14.81
C ILE A 2 7.58 5.67 -15.66
N LEU A 3 6.78 4.66 -15.29
CA LEU A 3 6.66 3.40 -16.04
C LEU A 3 6.25 3.58 -17.52
N TYR A 4 5.45 4.60 -17.81
CA TYR A 4 5.05 4.93 -19.18
C TYR A 4 6.20 5.58 -19.95
N ILE A 5 6.89 6.54 -19.33
CA ILE A 5 8.03 7.26 -19.94
C ILE A 5 9.16 6.29 -20.32
N ILE A 6 9.45 5.30 -19.47
CA ILE A 6 10.49 4.29 -19.73
C ILE A 6 10.01 3.14 -20.63
N GLY A 7 8.79 3.21 -21.19
CA GLY A 7 8.26 2.22 -22.14
C GLY A 7 7.84 0.87 -21.53
N VAL A 8 7.75 0.77 -20.20
CA VAL A 8 7.40 -0.46 -19.48
C VAL A 8 5.89 -0.74 -19.47
N VAL A 9 5.09 0.32 -19.57
CA VAL A 9 3.62 0.27 -19.61
C VAL A 9 3.14 1.15 -20.75
N THR A 10 2.14 0.69 -21.50
CA THR A 10 1.33 1.56 -22.36
C THR A 10 0.06 1.95 -21.62
N ILE A 11 -0.36 3.20 -21.78
CA ILE A 11 -1.55 3.73 -21.12
C ILE A 11 -2.50 4.24 -22.17
N GLU A 12 -3.76 3.84 -22.08
CA GLU A 12 -4.83 4.34 -22.95
C GLU A 12 -5.91 5.00 -22.12
N ARG A 13 -6.48 6.10 -22.62
CA ARG A 13 -7.59 6.77 -21.94
C ARG A 13 -8.87 5.96 -22.15
N ASN A 14 -9.57 5.68 -21.07
CA ASN A 14 -10.87 5.03 -21.10
C ASN A 14 -11.98 6.09 -21.11
N SER A 15 -12.63 6.27 -22.27
CA SER A 15 -13.76 7.21 -22.40
C SER A 15 -15.07 6.66 -21.84
N ASN A 16 -15.15 5.37 -21.50
CA ASN A 16 -16.37 4.68 -21.11
C ASN A 16 -16.39 4.33 -19.61
N ILE A 17 -16.02 5.30 -18.77
CA ILE A 17 -16.07 5.19 -17.30
C ILE A 17 -17.16 6.14 -16.79
N SER A 18 -18.09 5.62 -15.99
CA SER A 18 -19.11 6.44 -15.34
C SER A 18 -18.63 6.97 -14.00
N ALA A 19 -19.13 8.15 -13.61
CA ALA A 19 -18.86 8.70 -12.28
C ALA A 19 -19.35 7.78 -11.14
N TYR A 20 -20.49 7.11 -11.34
CA TYR A 20 -21.03 6.14 -10.38
C TYR A 20 -20.09 4.96 -10.13
N TYR A 21 -19.44 4.45 -11.17
CA TYR A 21 -18.46 3.38 -11.04
C TYR A 21 -17.23 3.82 -10.25
N LEU A 22 -16.71 5.03 -10.51
CA LEU A 22 -15.60 5.61 -9.75
C LEU A 22 -15.96 5.82 -8.28
N LEU A 23 -17.15 6.37 -8.00
CA LEU A 23 -17.63 6.59 -6.63
C LEU A 23 -17.87 5.27 -5.89
N GLY A 24 -18.44 4.27 -6.56
CA GLY A 24 -18.58 2.92 -6.00
C GLY A 24 -17.23 2.28 -5.67
N GLY A 25 -16.24 2.49 -6.54
CA GLY A 25 -14.86 2.07 -6.31
C GLY A 25 -14.20 2.74 -5.12
N MET A 26 -14.39 4.04 -4.95
CA MET A 26 -13.91 4.78 -3.79
C MET A 26 -14.52 4.22 -2.51
N TYR A 27 -15.84 4.01 -2.50
CA TYR A 27 -16.53 3.40 -1.37
C TYR A 27 -15.99 2.01 -1.04
N ALA A 28 -15.79 1.15 -2.05
CA ALA A 28 -15.23 -0.18 -1.86
C ALA A 28 -13.82 -0.14 -1.25
N PHE A 29 -12.92 0.70 -1.77
CA PHE A 29 -11.56 0.80 -1.22
C PHE A 29 -11.50 1.49 0.14
N ILE A 30 -12.43 2.37 0.48
CA ILE A 30 -12.60 2.85 1.86
C ILE A 30 -12.89 1.68 2.80
N LEU A 31 -13.82 0.79 2.43
CA LEU A 31 -14.14 -0.38 3.25
C LEU A 31 -12.96 -1.35 3.38
N VAL A 32 -12.27 -1.65 2.28
CA VAL A 32 -11.07 -2.51 2.28
C VAL A 32 -9.98 -1.90 3.16
N GLY A 33 -9.63 -0.63 2.94
CA GLY A 33 -8.60 0.06 3.71
C GLY A 33 -8.98 0.18 5.20
N LEU A 34 -10.25 0.33 5.53
CA LEU A 34 -10.69 0.30 6.94
C LEU A 34 -10.54 -1.11 7.53
N GLU A 35 -11.08 -2.13 6.87
CA GLU A 35 -11.10 -3.50 7.37
C GLU A 35 -9.69 -4.04 7.59
N GLU A 36 -8.84 -3.98 6.57
CA GLU A 36 -7.51 -4.57 6.65
C GLU A 36 -6.61 -3.85 7.66
N GLU A 37 -6.71 -2.52 7.76
CA GLU A 37 -5.93 -1.74 8.73
C GLU A 37 -6.45 -1.88 10.17
N LEU A 38 -7.78 -1.92 10.36
CA LEU A 38 -8.37 -2.18 11.68
C LEU A 38 -7.98 -3.55 12.19
N MET A 39 -8.03 -4.59 11.34
CA MET A 39 -7.61 -5.93 11.75
C MET A 39 -6.09 -5.99 11.99
N SER A 40 -5.29 -5.44 11.08
CA SER A 40 -3.83 -5.57 11.14
C SER A 40 -3.21 -4.73 12.24
N ARG A 41 -3.50 -3.42 12.27
CA ARG A 41 -2.86 -2.45 13.16
C ARG A 41 -3.75 -2.20 14.38
N GLY A 42 -5.06 -2.08 14.15
CA GLY A 42 -6.03 -1.87 15.23
C GLY A 42 -6.16 -3.05 16.19
N TYR A 43 -6.15 -4.29 15.67
CA TYR A 43 -6.29 -5.50 16.48
C TYR A 43 -4.94 -6.20 16.71
N PHE A 44 -4.28 -6.73 15.67
CA PHE A 44 -3.09 -7.58 15.89
C PHE A 44 -1.94 -6.83 16.55
N ILE A 45 -1.61 -5.62 16.10
CA ILE A 45 -0.55 -4.84 16.78
C ILE A 45 -0.95 -4.58 18.22
N ASN A 46 -2.14 -4.05 18.51
CA ASN A 46 -2.52 -3.73 19.89
C ASN A 46 -2.60 -4.97 20.80
N ALA A 47 -3.05 -6.11 20.29
CA ALA A 47 -3.09 -7.36 21.03
C ALA A 47 -1.67 -7.89 21.34
N LEU A 48 -0.76 -7.81 20.37
CA LEU A 48 0.61 -8.33 20.49
C LEU A 48 1.59 -7.33 21.12
N ASN A 49 1.29 -6.04 21.13
CA ASN A 49 2.14 -5.01 21.73
C ASN A 49 2.13 -5.05 23.27
N GLN A 50 1.38 -5.98 23.86
CA GLN A 50 1.52 -6.39 25.26
C GLN A 50 2.80 -7.23 25.50
N MET A 51 3.47 -7.68 24.43
CA MET A 51 4.76 -8.37 24.51
C MET A 51 5.91 -7.37 24.74
N GLU A 52 6.95 -7.78 25.47
CA GLU A 52 8.15 -6.96 25.77
C GLU A 52 8.94 -6.48 24.52
N ARG A 53 8.55 -6.92 23.31
CA ARG A 53 9.25 -6.65 22.06
C ARG A 53 8.30 -6.05 21.02
N PRO A 54 8.12 -4.71 20.99
CA PRO A 54 7.21 -4.05 20.05
C PRO A 54 7.46 -4.38 18.58
N TRP A 55 8.73 -4.62 18.19
CA TRP A 55 9.07 -5.01 16.81
C TRP A 55 8.49 -6.37 16.39
N VAL A 56 8.24 -7.28 17.34
CA VAL A 56 7.63 -8.60 17.04
C VAL A 56 6.18 -8.41 16.60
N SER A 57 5.44 -7.49 17.25
CA SER A 57 4.05 -7.18 16.86
C SER A 57 3.97 -6.66 15.42
N VAL A 58 4.93 -5.83 15.01
CA VAL A 58 5.06 -5.31 13.63
C VAL A 58 5.28 -6.44 12.63
N LEU A 59 6.24 -7.34 12.92
CA LEU A 59 6.54 -8.44 12.00
C LEU A 59 5.35 -9.40 11.86
N ILE A 60 4.75 -9.82 12.97
CA ILE A 60 3.61 -10.75 12.95
C ILE A 60 2.42 -10.14 12.21
N SER A 61 2.06 -8.89 12.54
CA SER A 61 0.97 -8.18 11.86
C SER A 61 1.23 -8.06 10.34
N SER A 62 2.45 -7.71 9.95
CA SER A 62 2.83 -7.58 8.53
C SER A 62 2.84 -8.92 7.79
N ILE A 63 3.24 -10.01 8.47
CA ILE A 63 3.16 -11.37 7.92
C ILE A 63 1.70 -11.76 7.70
N ILE A 64 0.83 -11.55 8.69
CA ILE A 64 -0.61 -11.87 8.58
C ILE A 64 -1.22 -11.09 7.42
N PHE A 65 -0.95 -9.78 7.33
CA PHE A 65 -1.41 -8.93 6.24
C PHE A 65 -0.97 -9.46 4.86
N SER A 66 0.30 -9.87 4.72
CA SER A 66 0.79 -10.50 3.49
C SER A 66 0.12 -11.85 3.20
N LEU A 67 -0.10 -12.68 4.22
CA LEU A 67 -0.74 -13.99 4.06
C LEU A 67 -2.22 -13.90 3.65
N MET A 68 -2.93 -12.85 4.03
CA MET A 68 -4.31 -12.61 3.56
C MET A 68 -4.40 -12.52 2.03
N HIS A 69 -3.28 -12.19 1.37
CA HIS A 69 -3.22 -12.00 -0.08
C HIS A 69 -2.71 -13.24 -0.84
N ILE A 70 -2.37 -14.33 -0.15
CA ILE A 70 -1.78 -15.52 -0.80
C ILE A 70 -2.75 -16.23 -1.75
N LEU A 71 -4.05 -16.07 -1.54
CA LEU A 71 -5.10 -16.64 -2.38
C LEU A 71 -5.56 -15.69 -3.50
N ASN A 72 -4.94 -14.51 -3.60
CA ASN A 72 -5.31 -13.56 -4.62
C ASN A 72 -4.89 -14.06 -6.02
N PRO A 73 -5.66 -13.73 -7.07
CA PRO A 73 -5.31 -14.11 -8.43
C PRO A 73 -3.93 -13.57 -8.83
N ASN A 74 -3.21 -14.32 -9.66
CA ASN A 74 -1.92 -13.89 -10.23
C ASN A 74 -0.84 -13.53 -9.19
N ILE A 75 -0.97 -14.04 -7.95
CA ILE A 75 0.01 -13.76 -6.89
C ILE A 75 1.42 -14.18 -7.33
N VAL A 76 2.39 -13.31 -7.06
CA VAL A 76 3.82 -13.55 -7.30
C VAL A 76 4.60 -13.31 -6.02
N PHE A 77 5.75 -13.99 -5.89
CA PHE A 77 6.58 -13.88 -4.68
C PHE A 77 6.97 -12.43 -4.36
N LEU A 78 7.35 -11.64 -5.38
CA LEU A 78 7.68 -10.23 -5.20
C LEU A 78 6.47 -9.40 -4.72
N GLY A 79 5.26 -9.78 -5.13
CA GLY A 79 4.00 -9.20 -4.65
C GLY A 79 3.81 -9.47 -3.15
N LEU A 80 3.93 -10.71 -2.71
CA LEU A 80 3.85 -11.05 -1.28
C LEU A 80 4.90 -10.32 -0.46
N LEU A 81 6.14 -10.22 -0.96
CA LEU A 81 7.21 -9.47 -0.32
C LEU A 81 6.85 -7.98 -0.21
N ASN A 82 6.34 -7.37 -1.28
CA ASN A 82 5.92 -5.97 -1.24
C ASN A 82 4.75 -5.73 -0.30
N ILE A 83 3.76 -6.63 -0.25
CA ILE A 83 2.63 -6.56 0.69
C ILE A 83 3.13 -6.69 2.14
N PHE A 84 4.13 -7.54 2.39
CA PHE A 84 4.79 -7.61 3.70
C PHE A 84 5.53 -6.30 4.02
N LEU A 85 6.28 -5.72 3.08
CA LEU A 85 7.04 -4.50 3.29
C LEU A 85 6.14 -3.26 3.51
N ILE A 86 5.06 -3.11 2.74
CA ILE A 86 4.05 -2.07 3.01
C ILE A 86 3.34 -2.34 4.34
N GLY A 87 3.17 -3.63 4.68
CA GLY A 87 2.83 -4.16 5.99
C GLY A 87 3.58 -3.46 7.12
N VAL A 88 4.91 -3.51 7.03
CA VAL A 88 5.85 -2.92 7.99
C VAL A 88 5.77 -1.39 7.97
N LEU A 89 5.69 -0.77 6.79
CA LEU A 89 5.60 0.68 6.65
C LEU A 89 4.33 1.25 7.32
N PHE A 90 3.16 0.64 7.09
CA PHE A 90 1.92 1.07 7.75
C PHE A 90 1.95 0.84 9.26
N SER A 91 2.56 -0.26 9.71
CA SER A 91 2.79 -0.48 11.15
C SER A 91 3.67 0.61 11.75
N TYR A 92 4.72 1.04 11.03
CA TYR A 92 5.56 2.17 11.42
C TYR A 92 4.78 3.49 11.47
N MET A 93 3.96 3.78 10.45
CA MET A 93 3.08 4.96 10.44
C MET A 93 2.14 4.97 11.65
N TYR A 94 1.48 3.85 11.93
CA TYR A 94 0.57 3.70 13.06
C TYR A 94 1.28 3.94 14.39
N LEU A 95 2.41 3.26 14.64
CA LEU A 95 3.14 3.37 15.90
C LEU A 95 3.74 4.76 16.13
N LYS A 96 4.15 5.46 15.06
CA LYS A 96 4.72 6.82 15.18
C LYS A 96 3.66 7.89 15.37
N THR A 97 2.47 7.71 14.80
CA THR A 97 1.38 8.70 14.89
C THR A 97 0.38 8.41 16.00
N GLY A 98 0.35 7.17 16.52
CA GLY A 98 -0.70 6.69 17.42
C GLY A 98 -2.09 6.67 16.78
N ASN A 99 -2.18 6.73 15.44
CA ASN A 99 -3.42 6.98 14.72
C ASN A 99 -3.54 6.10 13.47
N LEU A 100 -4.67 5.38 13.34
CA LEU A 100 -4.97 4.52 12.20
C LEU A 100 -5.28 5.28 10.92
N TRP A 101 -5.71 6.54 10.99
CA TRP A 101 -6.09 7.32 9.80
C TRP A 101 -4.93 7.52 8.82
N MET A 102 -3.69 7.56 9.31
CA MET A 102 -2.51 7.70 8.46
C MET A 102 -2.30 6.48 7.54
N PRO A 103 -2.16 5.23 8.06
CA PRO A 103 -2.08 4.06 7.19
C PRO A 103 -3.35 3.82 6.37
N ILE A 104 -4.56 4.04 6.95
CA ILE A 104 -5.83 3.91 6.21
C ILE A 104 -5.86 4.84 4.99
N GLY A 105 -5.56 6.13 5.17
CA GLY A 105 -5.56 7.11 4.09
C GLY A 105 -4.55 6.78 3.00
N TYR A 106 -3.34 6.33 3.39
CA TYR A 106 -2.33 5.89 2.43
C TYR A 106 -2.81 4.68 1.63
N HIS A 107 -3.34 3.66 2.32
CA HIS A 107 -3.80 2.42 1.71
C HIS A 107 -4.93 2.67 0.70
N ILE A 108 -5.97 3.42 1.09
CA ILE A 108 -7.07 3.81 0.19
C ILE A 108 -6.52 4.55 -1.02
N SER A 109 -5.60 5.50 -0.80
CA SER A 109 -5.01 6.28 -1.89
C SER A 109 -4.23 5.39 -2.86
N TRP A 110 -3.41 4.47 -2.36
CA TRP A 110 -2.66 3.54 -3.19
C TRP A 110 -3.59 2.72 -4.09
N ASN A 111 -4.56 2.03 -3.50
CA ASN A 111 -5.48 1.15 -4.24
C ASN A 111 -6.34 1.94 -5.24
N TYR A 112 -6.88 3.08 -4.82
CA TYR A 112 -7.76 3.88 -5.67
C TYR A 112 -7.02 4.48 -6.86
N PHE A 113 -5.82 5.04 -6.66
CA PHE A 113 -5.04 5.58 -7.76
C PHE A 113 -4.50 4.49 -8.68
N GLN A 114 -4.04 3.36 -8.14
CA GLN A 114 -3.59 2.21 -8.94
C GLN A 114 -4.72 1.68 -9.84
N GLY A 115 -5.90 1.41 -9.26
CA GLY A 115 -7.03 0.80 -9.95
C GLY A 115 -7.89 1.79 -10.73
N TYR A 116 -8.60 2.69 -10.05
CA TYR A 116 -9.64 3.51 -10.65
C TYR A 116 -9.11 4.74 -11.42
N ILE A 117 -7.89 5.18 -11.14
CA ILE A 117 -7.26 6.26 -11.90
C ILE A 117 -6.41 5.71 -13.03
N PHE A 118 -5.41 4.87 -12.71
CA PHE A 118 -4.42 4.40 -13.70
C PHE A 118 -4.77 3.06 -14.37
N GLY A 119 -5.76 2.31 -13.85
CA GLY A 119 -6.24 1.08 -14.48
C GLY A 119 -5.25 -0.06 -14.45
N PHE A 120 -4.38 -0.12 -13.44
CA PHE A 120 -3.66 -1.35 -13.11
C PHE A 120 -4.55 -2.26 -12.28
N ASN A 121 -4.36 -3.58 -12.40
CA ASN A 121 -4.96 -4.51 -11.45
C ASN A 121 -4.55 -4.15 -10.01
N VAL A 122 -5.40 -4.45 -9.03
CA VAL A 122 -5.13 -4.21 -7.61
C VAL A 122 -5.14 -5.54 -6.90
N SER A 123 -3.97 -5.96 -6.42
CA SER A 123 -3.73 -7.24 -5.78
C SER A 123 -4.32 -8.42 -6.56
N GLY A 124 -4.14 -8.44 -7.88
CA GLY A 124 -4.64 -9.49 -8.77
C GLY A 124 -6.06 -9.30 -9.29
N ASN A 125 -6.82 -8.36 -8.73
CA ASN A 125 -8.17 -8.08 -9.17
C ASN A 125 -8.16 -7.14 -10.37
N ALA A 126 -8.88 -7.54 -11.43
CA ALA A 126 -8.98 -6.76 -12.65
C ALA A 126 -9.68 -5.43 -12.40
N MET A 127 -9.02 -4.33 -12.78
CA MET A 127 -9.56 -2.98 -12.61
C MET A 127 -9.77 -2.31 -13.96
N ARG A 128 -10.68 -1.34 -13.98
CA ARG A 128 -10.86 -0.42 -15.10
C ARG A 128 -10.78 0.98 -14.55
N GLY A 129 -9.82 1.77 -15.04
CA GLY A 129 -9.62 3.13 -14.58
C GLY A 129 -10.04 4.17 -15.62
N ILE A 130 -9.94 5.44 -15.24
CA ILE A 130 -9.99 6.57 -16.19
C ILE A 130 -8.94 6.38 -17.30
N TYR A 131 -7.80 5.82 -16.93
CA TYR A 131 -6.82 5.25 -17.84
C TYR A 131 -6.79 3.74 -17.64
N ASN A 132 -6.46 3.00 -18.69
CA ASN A 132 -6.16 1.57 -18.62
C ASN A 132 -4.65 1.38 -18.88
N ALA A 133 -3.99 0.70 -17.95
CA ALA A 133 -2.57 0.38 -18.07
C ALA A 133 -2.41 -1.03 -18.64
N PHE A 134 -1.54 -1.16 -19.63
CA PHE A 134 -1.17 -2.43 -20.25
C PHE A 134 0.32 -2.68 -19.98
N PRO A 135 0.65 -3.51 -18.97
CA PRO A 135 2.02 -3.77 -18.60
C PRO A 135 2.71 -4.69 -19.61
N LYS A 136 3.95 -4.36 -20.00
CA LYS A 136 4.76 -5.18 -20.92
C LYS A 136 5.87 -5.95 -20.20
N ASN A 137 6.42 -5.37 -19.13
CA ASN A 137 7.46 -6.00 -18.30
C ASN A 137 6.93 -6.23 -16.88
N ASN A 138 6.59 -7.48 -16.58
CA ASN A 138 5.97 -7.87 -15.32
C ASN A 138 6.88 -7.68 -14.11
N PHE A 139 8.20 -7.76 -14.26
CA PHE A 139 9.13 -7.55 -13.15
C PHE A 139 9.14 -6.09 -12.67
N LEU A 140 9.08 -5.14 -13.61
CA LEU A 140 9.06 -3.71 -13.28
C LEU A 140 7.66 -3.20 -12.90
N SER A 141 6.64 -3.67 -13.61
CA SER A 141 5.26 -3.18 -13.47
C SER A 141 4.36 -4.02 -12.56
N GLY A 142 4.79 -5.23 -12.20
CA GLY A 142 4.01 -6.22 -11.46
C GLY A 142 2.96 -6.98 -12.26
N GLY A 143 2.79 -6.68 -13.55
CA GLY A 143 1.99 -7.46 -14.48
C GLY A 143 0.53 -7.62 -14.03
N GLU A 144 0.00 -8.83 -14.16
CA GLU A 144 -1.40 -9.16 -13.83
C GLU A 144 -1.74 -9.06 -12.34
N PHE A 145 -0.73 -9.06 -11.46
CA PHE A 145 -0.96 -8.80 -10.03
C PHE A 145 -1.25 -7.31 -9.76
N GLY A 146 -0.80 -6.41 -10.64
CA GLY A 146 -0.79 -4.97 -10.39
C GLY A 146 0.57 -4.45 -9.95
N LEU A 147 0.68 -3.14 -9.71
CA LEU A 147 1.97 -2.50 -9.38
C LEU A 147 2.65 -3.15 -8.17
N GLU A 148 1.88 -3.65 -7.21
CA GLU A 148 2.36 -4.37 -6.03
C GLU A 148 3.28 -5.55 -6.37
N GLY A 149 3.12 -6.18 -7.54
CA GLY A 149 3.96 -7.29 -7.97
C GLY A 149 5.35 -6.88 -8.48
N GLY A 150 5.60 -5.57 -8.65
CA GLY A 150 6.77 -5.04 -9.34
C GLY A 150 7.83 -4.44 -8.42
N ILE A 151 9.08 -4.41 -8.89
CA ILE A 151 10.21 -3.85 -8.14
C ILE A 151 10.07 -2.34 -7.91
N ILE A 152 9.33 -1.62 -8.76
CA ILE A 152 9.07 -0.20 -8.58
C ILE A 152 8.31 0.05 -7.27
N THR A 153 7.38 -0.83 -6.92
CA THR A 153 6.66 -0.71 -5.64
C THR A 153 7.60 -0.94 -4.46
N THR A 154 8.54 -1.88 -4.55
CA THR A 154 9.59 -2.06 -3.54
C THR A 154 10.37 -0.76 -3.32
N LEU A 155 10.81 -0.11 -4.40
CA LEU A 155 11.55 1.16 -4.31
C LEU A 155 10.70 2.27 -3.69
N VAL A 156 9.43 2.40 -4.08
CA VAL A 156 8.52 3.40 -3.51
C VAL A 156 8.31 3.17 -2.02
N ILE A 157 8.15 1.92 -1.57
CA ILE A 157 8.01 1.58 -0.15
C ILE A 157 9.27 1.99 0.62
N LEU A 158 10.45 1.60 0.13
CA LEU A 158 11.72 1.91 0.80
C LEU A 158 11.98 3.42 0.88
N ILE A 159 11.74 4.16 -0.22
CA ILE A 159 11.88 5.61 -0.24
C ILE A 159 10.89 6.26 0.73
N THR A 160 9.63 5.84 0.73
CA THR A 160 8.60 6.36 1.64
C THR A 160 8.96 6.08 3.10
N PHE A 161 9.45 4.87 3.39
CA PHE A 161 9.93 4.51 4.72
C PHE A 161 11.07 5.43 5.17
N LEU A 162 12.07 5.67 4.32
CA LEU A 162 13.19 6.56 4.62
C LEU A 162 12.72 8.00 4.86
N ILE A 163 11.84 8.53 4.00
CA ILE A 163 11.29 9.88 4.14
C ILE A 163 10.58 10.03 5.49
N LEU A 164 9.69 9.11 5.82
CA LEU A 164 8.96 9.15 7.09
C LEU A 164 9.89 8.96 8.29
N TYR A 165 10.89 8.10 8.17
CA TYR A 165 11.90 7.91 9.21
C TYR A 165 12.61 9.22 9.54
N TYR A 166 13.14 9.92 8.52
CA TYR A 166 13.80 11.19 8.74
C TYR A 166 12.85 12.30 9.23
N TYR A 167 11.61 12.31 8.73
CA TYR A 167 10.59 13.26 9.17
C TYR A 167 10.30 13.12 10.68
N PHE A 168 10.02 11.89 11.15
CA PHE A 168 9.71 11.65 12.56
C PHE A 168 10.93 11.80 13.47
N GLU A 169 12.13 11.43 13.03
CA GLU A 169 13.35 11.68 13.82
C GLU A 169 13.65 13.18 13.97
N ARG A 170 13.42 13.98 12.93
CA ARG A 170 13.54 15.43 13.02
C ARG A 170 12.51 16.02 13.98
N TYR A 171 11.26 15.56 13.88
CA TYR A 171 10.18 16.03 14.75
C TYR A 171 10.46 15.73 16.23
N ARG A 172 10.93 14.52 16.54
CA ARG A 172 11.35 14.13 17.90
C ARG A 172 12.43 15.05 18.47
N LYS A 173 13.47 15.34 17.69
CA LYS A 173 14.57 16.22 18.12
C LYS A 173 14.12 17.65 18.42
N VAL A 174 13.17 18.19 17.65
CA VAL A 174 12.61 19.53 17.91
C VAL A 174 11.87 19.54 19.25
N GLN A 175 11.03 18.53 19.52
CA GLN A 175 10.32 18.42 20.80
C GLN A 175 11.26 18.27 22.00
N GLU A 176 12.35 17.51 21.86
CA GLU A 176 13.36 17.34 22.92
C GLU A 176 14.06 18.66 23.26
N VAL A 177 14.28 19.55 22.28
CA VAL A 177 14.87 20.88 22.49
C VAL A 177 13.85 21.87 23.07
N GLU A 178 12.58 21.77 22.72
CA GLU A 178 11.52 22.66 23.24
C GLU A 178 11.12 22.33 24.68
N LEU A 179 11.32 21.08 25.12
CA LEU A 179 10.90 20.59 26.44
C LEU A 179 12.05 20.45 27.46
N GLY A 180 13.31 20.57 27.03
CA GLY A 180 14.51 20.45 27.87
C GLY A 180 15.15 21.79 28.21
#